data_AF-A0AAW2NP39-F1
#
_entry.id   AF-A0AAW2NP39-F1
#
_cell.length_a   1.000
_cell.length_b   1.000
_cell.length_c   1.000
_cell.angle_alpha   90.00
_cell.angle_beta   90.00
_cell.angle_gamma   90.00
#
_symmetry.space_group_name_H-M   'P 1'
#
loop_
_entity.id
_entity.type
_entity.pdbx_description
1 polymer ?
#
loop_
_entity_poly.entity_id
_entity_poly.type
_entity_poly.pdbx_seq_one_letter_code
_entity_poly.pdbx_strand_id
1 'polypeptide(L)' 'MFDNMFNTVMDTKGKTKDNLNAWKNLKIICNQPELKLDEWRPNTMLKAVYTLTKEQKRGIREWIRGLKFPDG' A
#
# COMPACT_ATOMS: atom_id res chain seq x y z
N MET A 1 -4.31 -3.56 14.88
CA MET A 1 -4.35 -2.14 14.41
C MET A 1 -3.34 -1.89 13.28
N PHE A 2 -2.11 -2.42 13.38
CA PHE A 2 -1.06 -2.24 12.36
C PHE A 2 -1.22 -3.06 11.07
N ASP A 3 -1.97 -4.16 11.09
CA ASP A 3 -2.10 -5.06 9.93
C ASP A 3 -2.64 -4.36 8.68
N ASN A 4 -3.58 -3.42 8.86
CA ASN A 4 -4.13 -2.69 7.72
C ASN A 4 -3.07 -1.83 7.04
N MET A 5 -2.30 -1.08 7.83
CA MET A 5 -1.21 -0.24 7.33
C MET A 5 -0.15 -1.10 6.63
N PHE A 6 0.22 -2.22 7.25
CA PHE A 6 1.17 -3.16 6.68
C PHE A 6 0.68 -3.73 5.35
N ASN A 7 -0.57 -4.19 5.27
CA ASN A 7 -1.15 -4.75 4.06
C ASN A 7 -1.27 -3.70 2.93
N THR A 8 -1.53 -2.44 3.26
CA THR A 8 -1.56 -1.33 2.30
C THR A 8 -0.18 -1.01 1.75
N VAL A 9 0.84 -0.84 2.59
CA VAL A 9 2.23 -0.56 2.15
C VAL A 9 2.83 -1.75 1.37
N MET A 10 2.50 -2.97 1.79
CA MET A 10 2.91 -4.20 1.10
C MET A 10 2.06 -4.53 -0.12
N ASP A 11 1.00 -3.75 -0.43
CA ASP A 11 0.06 -3.98 -1.53
C ASP A 11 -0.41 -5.46 -1.58
N THR A 12 -0.95 -5.92 -0.46
CA THR A 12 -1.39 -7.31 -0.31
C THR A 12 -2.80 -7.47 -0.85
N LYS A 13 -2.92 -8.18 -1.98
CA LYS A 13 -4.19 -8.41 -2.68
C LYS A 13 -5.25 -8.98 -1.73
N GLY A 14 -6.42 -8.34 -1.69
CA GLY A 14 -7.56 -8.75 -0.86
C GLY A 14 -7.44 -8.42 0.63
N LYS A 15 -6.33 -7.83 1.08
CA LYS A 15 -6.12 -7.42 2.48
C LYS A 15 -5.94 -5.91 2.67
N THR A 16 -5.61 -5.18 1.61
CA THR A 16 -5.54 -3.72 1.66
C THR A 16 -6.94 -3.09 1.71
N LYS A 17 -7.13 -2.10 2.59
CA LYS A 17 -8.30 -1.21 2.56
C LYS A 17 -8.16 -0.06 1.56
N ASP A 18 -6.99 0.09 0.95
CA ASP A 18 -6.79 1.01 -0.17
C ASP A 18 -7.45 0.40 -1.42
N ASN A 19 -8.62 0.91 -1.76
CA ASN A 19 -9.45 0.43 -2.85
C ASN A 19 -9.96 1.61 -3.69
N LEU A 20 -10.64 1.32 -4.80
CA LEU A 20 -11.12 2.34 -5.73
C LEU A 20 -11.99 3.42 -5.05
N ASN A 21 -12.80 3.05 -4.05
CA ASN A 21 -13.63 4.00 -3.32
C ASN A 21 -12.77 4.89 -2.40
N ALA A 22 -11.74 4.35 -1.77
CA ALA A 22 -10.77 5.13 -1.01
C ALA A 22 -10.05 6.15 -1.91
N TRP A 23 -9.66 5.77 -3.13
CA TRP A 23 -9.06 6.68 -4.11
C TRP A 23 -10.01 7.78 -4.58
N LYS A 24 -11.29 7.45 -4.83
CA LYS A 24 -12.33 8.45 -5.14
C LYS A 24 -12.49 9.46 -4.01
N ASN A 25 -12.52 8.98 -2.77
CA ASN A 25 -12.59 9.86 -1.59
C ASN A 25 -11.34 10.73 -1.48
N LEU A 26 -10.14 10.17 -1.71
CA LEU A 26 -8.89 10.94 -1.71
C LEU A 26 -8.89 12.02 -2.79
N LYS A 27 -9.45 11.78 -3.99
CA LYS A 27 -9.60 12.81 -5.03
C LYS A 27 -10.49 13.98 -4.60
N ILE A 28 -11.50 13.71 -3.78
CA ILE A 28 -12.43 14.74 -3.26
C ILE A 28 -11.82 15.49 -2.08
N ILE A 29 -11.17 14.77 -1.17
CA ILE A 29 -10.72 15.31 0.13
C ILE A 29 -9.30 15.88 0.05
N CYS A 30 -8.42 15.28 -0.75
CA CYS A 30 -7.02 15.65 -0.86
C CYS A 30 -6.70 16.22 -2.25
N ASN A 31 -6.09 17.40 -2.28
CA ASN A 31 -5.55 17.98 -3.52
C ASN A 31 -4.15 17.38 -3.81
N GLN A 32 -4.06 16.07 -3.97
CA GLN A 32 -2.79 15.35 -4.18
C GLN A 32 -2.69 14.91 -5.66
N PRO A 33 -2.05 15.71 -6.52
CA PRO A 33 -2.03 15.47 -7.97
C PRO A 33 -1.38 14.14 -8.38
N GLU A 34 -0.48 13.62 -7.56
CA GLU A 34 0.23 12.35 -7.77
C GLU A 34 -0.64 11.10 -7.52
N LEU A 35 -1.77 11.25 -6.83
CA LEU A 35 -2.74 10.17 -6.56
C LEU A 35 -3.97 10.24 -7.48
N LYS A 36 -3.91 11.04 -8.56
CA LYS A 36 -5.00 11.10 -9.53
C LYS A 36 -5.17 9.74 -10.19
N LEU A 37 -6.40 9.22 -10.13
CA LEU A 37 -6.84 8.12 -10.99
C LEU A 37 -6.57 8.50 -12.45
N ASP A 38 -6.11 7.52 -13.23
CA ASP A 38 -6.01 7.67 -14.68
C ASP A 38 -7.40 7.95 -15.25
N GLU A 39 -7.61 9.14 -15.81
CA GLU A 39 -8.90 9.56 -16.38
C GLU A 39 -9.29 8.70 -17.59
N TRP A 40 -8.30 8.09 -18.26
CA TRP A 40 -8.51 7.15 -19.37
C TRP A 40 -8.83 5.73 -18.88
N ARG A 41 -8.52 5.42 -17.61
CA ARG A 41 -8.79 4.12 -16.97
C ARG A 41 -9.42 4.32 -15.59
N PRO A 42 -10.66 4.81 -15.51
CA PRO A 42 -11.32 5.19 -14.25
C PRO A 42 -11.58 4.03 -13.28
N ASN A 43 -11.39 2.79 -13.74
CA ASN A 43 -11.51 1.58 -12.92
C ASN A 43 -10.16 0.93 -12.58
N THR A 44 -9.03 1.51 -13.01
CA THR A 44 -7.69 0.99 -12.72
C THR A 44 -7.03 1.88 -11.69
N MET A 45 -6.81 1.33 -10.49
CA MET A 45 -5.88 1.95 -9.55
C MET A 45 -4.46 1.82 -10.09
N LEU A 46 -3.79 2.95 -10.29
CA LEU A 46 -2.35 2.94 -10.45
C LEU A 46 -1.72 2.45 -9.15
N LYS A 47 -0.54 1.86 -9.25
CA LYS A 47 0.21 1.45 -8.06
C LYS A 47 0.52 2.70 -7.24
N ALA A 48 0.03 2.77 -5.99
CA ALA A 48 0.20 3.97 -5.18
C ALA A 48 1.69 4.21 -4.90
N VAL A 49 2.13 5.47 -4.89
CA VAL A 49 3.55 5.86 -4.74
C VAL A 49 4.19 5.38 -3.44
N TYR A 50 3.38 5.12 -2.41
CA TYR A 50 3.82 4.62 -1.11
C TYR A 50 3.90 3.08 -1.04
N THR A 51 3.50 2.36 -2.09
CA THR A 51 3.58 0.89 -2.10
C THR A 51 4.98 0.42 -2.46
N LEU A 52 5.45 -0.59 -1.74
CA LEU A 52 6.82 -1.04 -1.89
C LEU A 52 7.07 -1.74 -3.24
N THR A 53 8.28 -1.58 -3.76
CA THR A 53 8.79 -2.37 -4.89
C THR A 53 9.02 -3.82 -4.48
N LYS A 54 9.19 -4.71 -5.46
CA LYS A 54 9.48 -6.13 -5.19
C LYS A 54 10.77 -6.27 -4.35
N GLU A 55 11.76 -5.44 -4.60
CA GLU A 55 13.06 -5.48 -3.92
C GLU A 55 12.95 -4.99 -2.48
N GLN A 56 12.21 -3.91 -2.24
CA GLN A 56 11.92 -3.42 -0.89
C GLN A 56 11.14 -4.46 -0.07
N LYS A 57 10.14 -5.12 -0.68
CA LYS A 57 9.39 -6.20 -0.03
C LYS A 57 10.30 -7.37 0.36
N ARG A 58 11.29 -7.70 -0.48
CA ARG A 58 12.29 -8.73 -0.14
C ARG A 58 13.14 -8.30 1.06
N GLY A 59 13.68 -7.09 1.04
CA GLY A 59 14.50 -6.58 2.15
C GLY A 59 13.77 -6.60 3.49
N ILE A 60 12.49 -6.21 3.52
CA ILE A 60 11.67 -6.31 4.74
C ILE A 60 11.49 -7.76 5.19
N ARG A 61 11.22 -8.70 4.27
CA ARG A 61 11.05 -10.12 4.63
C ARG A 61 12.33 -10.72 5.20
N GLU A 62 13.49 -10.38 4.63
CA GLU A 62 14.79 -10.82 5.12
C GLU A 62 15.08 -10.25 6.50
N TRP A 63 14.79 -8.95 6.71
CA TRP A 63 14.91 -8.31 8.01
C TRP A 63 14.01 -8.96 9.08
N ILE A 64 12.73 -9.21 8.76
CA ILE A 64 11.79 -9.91 9.67
C ILE A 64 12.30 -11.32 9.98
N ARG A 65 12.85 -12.04 8.99
CA ARG A 65 13.39 -13.39 9.21
C ARG A 65 14.60 -13.41 10.14
N GLY A 66 15.40 -12.35 10.13
CA GLY A 66 16.54 -12.17 11.04
C GLY A 66 16.14 -11.66 12.43
N LEU A 67 14.88 -11.30 12.63
CA LEU A 67 14.38 -10.72 13.87
C LEU A 67 14.21 -11.84 14.91
N LYS A 68 15.05 -11.82 15.94
CA LYS A 68 14.92 -12.70 17.11
C LYS A 68 14.27 -11.91 18.23
N PHE A 69 13.18 -12.44 18.75
CA PHE A 69 12.68 -11.97 20.04
C PHE A 69 13.56 -12.60 21.13
N PRO A 70 13.99 -11.86 22.15
CA PRO A 70 14.57 -12.50 23.33
C PRO A 70 13.53 -13.49 23.87
N ASP A 71 13.98 -14.72 24.14
CA ASP A 71 13.16 -15.69 24.85
C ASP A 71 12.77 -15.04 26.19
N GLY A 72 11.47 -14.87 26.40
CA GLY A 72 10.90 -14.10 27.50
C GLY A 72 11.27 -14.63 28.88
#